data_AF-A0A967DHT3-F1
#
_entry.id   AF-A0A967DHT3-F1
#
_cell.length_a   1.000
_cell.length_b   1.000
_cell.length_c   1.000
_cell.angle_alpha   90.00
_cell.angle_beta   90.00
_cell.angle_gamma   90.00
#
_symmetry.space_group_name_H-M   'P 1'
#
loop_
_entity.id
_entity.type
_entity.pdbx_description
1 polymer ?
#
loop_
_entity_poly.entity_id
_entity_poly.type
_entity_poly.pdbx_seq_one_letter_code
_entity_poly.pdbx_strand_id
1 'polypeptide(L)' 'MSVTTDSLLDAVKSLTPQQQESVRDFIATLQRQTASNPFLAAADEFMDQHPELLQRLAQ' A
#
# COMPACT_ATOMS: atom_id res chain seq x y z
N MET A 1 -16.66 11.34 -3.91
CA MET A 1 -15.79 12.03 -4.88
C MET A 1 -14.58 11.14 -5.10
N SER A 2 -14.45 10.54 -6.28
CA SER A 2 -13.25 9.77 -6.62
C SER A 2 -12.13 10.76 -6.94
N VAL A 3 -11.07 10.74 -6.15
CA VAL A 3 -9.86 11.51 -6.45
C VAL A 3 -9.17 10.86 -7.64
N THR A 4 -8.98 11.62 -8.72
CA THR A 4 -8.19 11.19 -9.87
C THR A 4 -6.72 11.47 -9.63
N THR A 5 -5.84 10.74 -10.30
CA THR A 5 -4.37 10.90 -10.20
C THR A 5 -3.92 12.33 -10.50
N ASP A 6 -4.54 12.98 -11.47
CA ASP A 6 -4.26 14.38 -11.82
C ASP A 6 -4.65 15.35 -10.68
N SER A 7 -5.81 15.12 -10.06
CA SER A 7 -6.28 15.91 -8.93
C SER A 7 -5.38 15.75 -7.69
N LEU A 8 -4.76 14.59 -7.51
CA LEU A 8 -3.83 14.35 -6.41
C LEU A 8 -2.48 15.05 -6.65
N LEU A 9 -1.99 15.01 -7.88
CA LEU A 9 -0.73 15.66 -8.26
C LEU A 9 -0.79 17.17 -8.06
N ASP A 10 -1.89 17.79 -8.48
CA ASP A 10 -2.09 19.23 -8.32
C ASP A 10 -2.24 19.63 -6.84
N ALA A 11 -2.91 18.80 -6.04
CA ALA A 11 -2.98 19.01 -4.60
C ALA A 11 -1.59 18.97 -3.95
N VAL A 12 -0.75 17.98 -4.27
CA VAL A 12 0.61 17.87 -3.73
C VAL A 12 1.51 19.03 -4.17
N LYS A 13 1.37 19.51 -5.40
CA LYS A 13 2.11 20.69 -5.90
C LYS A 13 1.71 21.98 -5.18
N SER A 14 0.47 22.08 -4.71
CA SER A 14 -0.03 23.26 -3.98
C SER A 14 0.44 23.34 -2.52
N LEU A 15 1.04 22.26 -1.99
CA LEU A 15 1.56 22.20 -0.62
C LEU A 15 2.84 23.02 -0.44
N THR A 16 3.11 23.42 0.80
CA THR A 16 4.39 24.04 1.16
C THR A 16 5.53 23.01 1.08
N PRO A 17 6.81 23.44 1.00
CA PRO A 17 7.95 22.52 0.97
C PRO A 17 7.96 21.54 2.17
N GLN A 18 7.65 22.05 3.36
CA GLN A 18 7.58 21.24 4.58
C GLN A 18 6.46 20.18 4.51
N GLN A 19 5.29 20.55 3.98
CA GLN A 19 4.18 19.61 3.81
C GLN A 19 4.49 18.56 2.73
N GLN A 20 5.15 18.94 1.64
CA GLN A 20 5.61 17.99 0.63
C GLN A 20 6.62 16.99 1.20
N GLU A 21 7.50 17.43 2.09
CA GLU A 21 8.43 16.55 2.79
C GLU A 21 7.69 15.56 3.71
N SER A 22 6.67 16.03 4.44
CA SER A 22 5.82 15.12 5.23
C SER A 22 5.08 14.08 4.37
N VAL A 23 4.65 14.45 3.16
CA VAL A 23 4.05 13.50 2.20
C VAL A 23 5.09 12.47 1.73
N ARG A 24 6.34 12.87 1.48
CA ARG A 24 7.43 11.96 1.13
C ARG A 24 7.73 10.96 2.26
N ASP A 25 7.82 11.44 3.50
CA ASP A 25 8.07 10.59 4.67
C ASP A 25 6.93 9.58 4.92
N PHE A 26 5.68 10.02 4.69
CA PHE A 26 4.52 9.15 4.76
C PHE A 26 4.58 8.03 3.70
N ILE A 27 4.86 8.38 2.45
CA ILE A 27 5.01 7.40 1.36
C ILE A 27 6.14 6.41 1.68
N ALA A 28 7.30 6.89 2.13
CA ALA A 28 8.43 6.05 2.51
C ALA A 28 8.07 5.08 3.66
N THR A 29 7.26 5.54 4.62
CA THR A 29 6.76 4.70 5.72
C THR A 29 5.84 3.59 5.20
N LEU A 30 4.88 3.93 4.32
CA LEU A 30 3.99 2.94 3.72
C LEU A 30 4.77 1.90 2.90
N GLN A 31 5.73 2.33 2.09
CA GLN A 31 6.58 1.44 1.31
C GLN A 31 7.40 0.48 2.20
N ARG A 32 7.89 0.97 3.34
CA ARG A 32 8.59 0.14 4.31
C ARG A 32 7.66 -0.87 4.98
N GLN A 33 6.43 -0.49 5.31
CA GLN A 33 5.44 -1.40 5.89
C GLN A 33 5.02 -2.50 4.91
N THR A 34 4.86 -2.18 3.63
CA THR A 34 4.57 -3.19 2.59
C THR A 34 5.75 -4.13 2.33
N ALA A 35 6.99 -3.64 2.48
CA ALA A 35 8.19 -4.44 2.23
C ALA A 35 8.67 -5.27 3.44
N SER A 36 8.14 -5.06 4.64
CA SER A 36 8.68 -5.65 5.88
C SER A 36 7.63 -6.29 6.79
N ASN A 37 6.48 -6.71 6.26
CA ASN A 37 5.57 -7.54 7.04
C ASN A 37 5.80 -9.03 6.72
N PRO A 38 6.63 -9.75 7.49
CA PRO A 38 6.92 -11.16 7.25
C PRO A 38 5.67 -12.03 7.33
N PHE A 39 4.65 -11.60 8.08
CA PHE A 39 3.36 -12.30 8.10
C PHE A 39 2.62 -12.16 6.78
N LEU A 40 2.57 -10.97 6.18
CA LEU A 40 1.91 -10.80 4.88
C LEU A 40 2.66 -11.54 3.77
N ALA A 41 4.00 -11.50 3.77
CA ALA A 41 4.79 -12.26 2.81
C ALA A 41 4.57 -13.78 2.96
N ALA A 42 4.55 -14.30 4.19
CA ALA A 42 4.26 -15.72 4.44
C ALA A 42 2.80 -16.08 4.12
N ALA A 43 1.86 -15.15 4.30
CA ALA A 43 0.46 -15.34 3.93
C ALA A 43 0.29 -15.38 2.41
N ASP A 44 0.93 -14.48 1.66
CA ASP A 44 0.94 -14.49 0.20
C ASP A 44 1.57 -15.80 -0.32
N GLU A 45 2.72 -16.22 0.22
CA GLU A 45 3.34 -17.50 -0.13
C GLU A 45 2.43 -18.70 0.18
N PHE A 46 1.80 -18.72 1.34
CA PHE A 46 0.85 -19.77 1.72
C PHE A 46 -0.35 -19.82 0.79
N MET A 47 -0.89 -18.66 0.41
CA MET A 47 -2.01 -18.53 -0.52
C MET A 47 -1.64 -19.06 -1.92
N ASP A 48 -0.44 -18.74 -2.40
CA ASP A 48 0.07 -19.19 -3.69
C ASP A 48 0.36 -20.71 -3.70
N GLN A 49 0.89 -21.26 -2.62
CA GLN A 49 1.23 -22.69 -2.51
C GLN A 49 0.03 -23.59 -2.20
N HIS A 50 -1.02 -23.06 -1.56
CA HIS A 50 -2.18 -23.84 -1.10
C HIS A 50 -3.53 -23.26 -1.53
N PRO A 51 -3.78 -23.06 -2.84
CA PRO A 51 -5.06 -22.54 -3.33
C PRO A 51 -6.26 -23.44 -2.95
N GLU A 52 -6.04 -24.74 -2.75
CA GLU A 52 -7.06 -25.70 -2.34
C GLU A 52 -7.61 -25.44 -0.93
N LEU A 53 -6.80 -24.90 -0.03
CA LEU A 53 -7.23 -24.55 1.32
C LEU A 53 -8.10 -23.29 1.32
N LEU A 54 -7.78 -22.33 0.45
CA LEU A 54 -8.61 -21.14 0.22
C LEU A 54 -9.97 -21.52 -0.38
N GLN A 55 -9.99 -22.47 -1.33
CA GLN A 55 -11.25 -22.98 -1.90
C GLN A 55 -12.13 -23.71 -0.88
N ARG A 56 -11.54 -24.35 0.13
CA ARG A 56 -12.29 -24.99 1.23
C ARG A 56 -12.82 -23.97 2.24
N LEU A 57 -12.09 -22.90 2.51
CA LEU A 57 -12.53 -21.82 3.39
C LEU A 57 -13.69 -21.00 2.81
N ALA A 58 -13.82 -20.97 1.48
CA ALA A 58 -14.89 -20.25 0.77
C ALA A 58 -16.22 -21.04 0.67
N GLN A 59 -16.29 -22.24 1.26
CA GLN A 59 -17.49 -23.08 1.35
C GLN A 59 -18.11 -22.99 2.74
#